data_AF-A0A533WJH7-F1
#
_entry.id   AF-A0A533WJH7-F1
#
_cell.length_a   1.000
_cell.length_b   1.000
_cell.length_c   1.000
_cell.angle_alpha   90.00
_cell.angle_beta   90.00
_cell.angle_gamma   90.00
#
_symmetry.space_group_name_H-M   'P 1'
#
loop_
_entity.id
_entity.type
_entity.pdbx_description
1 polymer ?
#
loop_
_entity_poly.entity_id
_entity_poly.type
_entity_poly.pdbx_seq_one_letter_code
_entity_poly.pdbx_strand_id
1 'polypeptide(L)'
;APSVGFCQPWNFILIKDSAVRQRVRESFVRERERSISMLDGNERRQKQYVSLKLEGILESAINICVTYDPTRFGPFVLGRTSIEETGVYSVACAIQNLWLAARAEGVGVGWVSILANEDLEKILALPPHVKPVAYLCLGYVSEFAEKPDLERTGWLPRMDLADVVCYEQWGVYRLESWSALSTAMGKMSEGKREDNM
;
A
#
# COMPACT_ATOMS: atom_id res chain seq x y z
N ALA A 1 -16.42 -0.72 0.81
CA ALA A 1 -15.61 -0.30 -0.35
C ALA A 1 -16.32 -0.68 -1.64
N PRO A 2 -16.13 0.07 -2.74
CA PRO A 2 -16.61 -0.36 -4.05
C PRO A 2 -15.96 -1.68 -4.46
N SER A 3 -16.65 -2.46 -5.28
CA SER A 3 -16.07 -3.63 -5.96
C SER A 3 -16.67 -3.78 -7.34
N VAL A 4 -15.85 -4.24 -8.29
CA VAL A 4 -16.29 -4.51 -9.66
C VAL A 4 -17.44 -5.52 -9.66
N GLY A 5 -18.56 -5.16 -10.30
CA GLY A 5 -19.74 -6.02 -10.32
C GLY A 5 -20.30 -6.39 -8.94
N PHE A 6 -19.99 -5.62 -7.90
CA PHE A 6 -20.32 -5.92 -6.51
C PHE A 6 -19.80 -7.29 -6.01
N CYS A 7 -18.67 -7.76 -6.57
CA CYS A 7 -18.15 -9.11 -6.34
C CYS A 7 -17.50 -9.34 -4.98
N GLN A 8 -17.19 -8.28 -4.22
CA GLN A 8 -16.65 -8.34 -2.85
C GLN A 8 -15.60 -9.45 -2.66
N PRO A 9 -14.51 -9.45 -3.45
CA PRO A 9 -13.66 -10.62 -3.62
C PRO A 9 -12.65 -10.79 -2.48
N TRP A 10 -12.72 -9.95 -1.45
CA TRP A 10 -11.78 -9.91 -0.35
C TRP A 10 -12.11 -10.92 0.75
N ASN A 11 -11.06 -11.41 1.41
CA ASN A 11 -11.13 -12.03 2.73
C ASN A 11 -10.07 -11.40 3.64
N PHE A 12 -10.35 -11.36 4.94
CA PHE A 12 -9.46 -10.81 5.97
C PHE A 12 -9.12 -11.91 6.98
N ILE A 13 -7.85 -12.31 7.03
CA ILE A 13 -7.36 -13.30 7.98
C ILE A 13 -6.70 -12.56 9.14
N LEU A 14 -7.32 -12.62 10.31
CA LEU A 14 -6.81 -12.01 11.53
C LEU A 14 -5.74 -12.90 12.17
N ILE A 15 -4.58 -12.33 12.48
CA ILE A 15 -3.40 -13.07 12.95
C ILE A 15 -2.91 -12.43 14.24
N LYS A 16 -3.08 -13.13 15.37
CA LYS A 16 -2.49 -12.79 16.68
C LYS A 16 -1.42 -13.76 17.15
N ASP A 17 -1.43 -14.98 16.61
CA ASP A 17 -0.50 -16.05 16.99
C ASP A 17 0.96 -15.64 16.71
N SER A 18 1.81 -15.69 17.74
CA SER A 18 3.20 -15.27 17.65
C SER A 18 4.05 -16.17 16.75
N ALA A 19 3.78 -17.48 16.73
CA ALA A 19 4.49 -18.42 15.86
C ALA A 19 4.15 -18.20 14.38
N VAL A 20 2.89 -17.89 14.06
CA VAL A 20 2.50 -17.48 12.71
C VAL A 20 3.21 -16.19 12.31
N ARG A 21 3.20 -15.18 13.17
CA ARG A 21 3.85 -13.88 12.90
C ARG A 21 5.37 -14.01 12.75
N GLN A 22 6.00 -14.90 13.52
CA GLN A 22 7.43 -15.20 13.39
C GLN A 22 7.77 -15.79 12.02
N ARG A 23 6.99 -16.75 11.52
CA ARG A 23 7.19 -17.31 10.16
C ARG A 23 7.01 -16.26 9.07
N VAL A 24 6.06 -15.34 9.22
CA VAL A 24 5.91 -14.21 8.29
C VAL A 24 7.12 -13.27 8.37
N ARG A 25 7.63 -13.01 9.57
CA ARG A 25 8.83 -12.18 9.77
C ARG A 25 10.06 -12.79 9.10
N GLU A 26 10.19 -14.11 9.10
CA GLU A 26 11.27 -14.81 8.39
C GLU A 26 11.17 -14.64 6.87
N SER A 27 9.95 -14.67 6.30
CA SER A 27 9.75 -14.33 4.88
C SER A 27 10.23 -12.91 4.57
N PHE A 28 9.89 -11.96 5.45
CA PHE A 28 10.35 -10.57 5.30
C PHE A 28 11.88 -10.44 5.33
N VAL A 29 12.56 -11.16 6.25
CA VAL A 29 14.04 -11.14 6.31
C VAL A 29 14.63 -11.56 4.97
N ARG A 30 14.16 -12.69 4.41
CA ARG A 30 14.67 -13.24 3.14
C ARG A 30 14.44 -12.29 1.97
N GLU A 31 13.23 -11.76 1.81
CA GLU A 31 12.93 -10.83 0.71
C GLU A 31 13.64 -9.48 0.88
N ARG A 32 13.87 -9.04 2.12
CA ARG A 32 14.66 -7.84 2.39
C ARG A 32 16.11 -8.03 2.02
N GLU A 33 16.73 -9.16 2.35
CA GLU A 33 18.09 -9.51 1.93
C GLU A 33 18.20 -9.54 0.40
N ARG A 34 17.23 -10.17 -0.28
CA ARG A 34 17.16 -10.15 -1.75
C ARG A 34 17.08 -8.73 -2.32
N SER A 35 16.25 -7.87 -1.73
CA SER A 35 16.12 -6.47 -2.13
C SER A 35 17.43 -5.68 -1.94
N ILE A 36 18.19 -5.98 -0.89
CA ILE A 36 19.51 -5.37 -0.63
C ILE A 36 20.51 -5.75 -1.72
N SER A 37 20.53 -7.01 -2.16
CA SER A 37 21.39 -7.47 -3.26
C SER A 37 21.03 -6.82 -4.60
N MET A 38 19.78 -6.45 -4.82
CA MET A 38 19.39 -5.69 -6.04
C MET A 38 19.94 -4.27 -6.07
N LEU A 39 20.44 -3.75 -4.95
CA LEU A 39 21.07 -2.43 -4.84
C LEU A 39 22.60 -2.50 -4.91
N ASP A 40 23.17 -3.67 -5.22
CA ASP A 40 24.60 -3.85 -5.40
C ASP A 40 25.13 -2.88 -6.47
N GLY A 41 26.24 -2.20 -6.17
CA GLY A 41 26.78 -1.11 -6.99
C GLY A 41 26.31 0.29 -6.60
N ASN A 42 25.39 0.44 -5.63
CA ASN A 42 24.99 1.73 -5.06
C ASN A 42 25.00 1.70 -3.53
N GLU A 43 26.21 1.72 -2.94
CA GLU A 43 26.41 1.64 -1.48
C GLU A 43 25.61 2.69 -0.68
N ARG A 44 25.49 3.91 -1.22
CA ARG A 44 24.72 4.97 -0.57
C ARG A 44 23.25 4.58 -0.46
N ARG A 45 22.65 4.11 -1.55
CA ARG A 45 21.24 3.71 -1.58
C ARG A 45 20.99 2.47 -0.73
N GLN A 46 21.92 1.53 -0.74
CA GLN A 46 21.88 0.33 0.09
C GLN A 46 21.91 0.67 1.59
N LYS A 47 22.86 1.51 2.03
CA LYS A 47 22.93 1.99 3.42
C LYS A 47 21.64 2.70 3.84
N GLN A 48 21.08 3.54 2.96
CA GLN A 48 19.81 4.23 3.22
C GLN A 48 18.64 3.24 3.33
N TYR A 49 18.56 2.23 2.47
CA TYR A 49 17.50 1.22 2.51
C TYR A 49 17.56 0.39 3.81
N VAL A 50 18.76 0.01 4.24
CA VAL A 50 18.97 -0.81 5.43
C VAL A 50 18.59 -0.07 6.72
N SER A 51 18.65 1.27 6.76
CA SER A 51 18.23 2.04 7.93
C SER A 51 16.71 2.22 8.05
N LEU A 52 15.94 1.90 7.01
CA LEU A 52 14.48 2.04 7.04
C LEU A 52 13.84 0.92 7.87
N LYS A 53 12.92 1.32 8.76
CA LYS A 53 11.96 0.40 9.39
C LYS A 53 10.82 0.16 8.40
N LEU A 54 10.81 -1.02 7.77
CA LEU A 54 9.88 -1.38 6.69
C LEU A 54 8.82 -2.41 7.10
N GLU A 55 8.75 -2.75 8.39
CA GLU A 55 7.75 -3.65 8.94
C GLU A 55 7.50 -3.38 10.43
N GLY A 56 6.40 -3.93 10.93
CA GLY A 56 6.06 -3.99 12.34
C GLY A 56 5.35 -5.32 12.67
N ILE A 57 5.80 -6.40 12.05
CA ILE A 57 5.12 -7.71 12.04
C ILE A 57 5.06 -8.29 13.44
N LEU A 58 6.04 -8.06 14.30
CA LEU A 58 6.05 -8.59 15.67
C LEU A 58 5.62 -7.55 16.72
N GLU A 59 5.80 -6.26 16.44
CA GLU A 59 5.47 -5.16 17.36
C GLU A 59 4.00 -4.75 17.32
N SER A 60 3.31 -4.99 16.20
CA SER A 60 1.88 -4.70 16.09
C SER A 60 1.02 -5.53 17.07
N ALA A 61 -0.16 -5.03 17.43
CA ALA A 61 -1.08 -5.76 18.29
C ALA A 61 -1.77 -6.91 17.53
N ILE A 62 -2.01 -6.70 16.24
CA ILE A 62 -2.64 -7.69 15.34
C ILE A 62 -2.13 -7.50 13.91
N ASN A 63 -1.99 -8.59 13.18
CA ASN A 63 -1.79 -8.56 11.74
C ASN A 63 -3.04 -8.99 10.99
N ILE A 64 -3.19 -8.50 9.76
CA ILE A 64 -4.27 -8.92 8.86
C ILE A 64 -3.67 -9.25 7.50
N CYS A 65 -3.84 -10.49 7.05
CA CYS A 65 -3.61 -10.84 5.65
C CYS A 65 -4.91 -10.61 4.88
N VAL A 66 -4.90 -9.67 3.95
CA VAL A 66 -6.02 -9.37 3.06
C VAL A 66 -5.78 -10.09 1.75
N THR A 67 -6.76 -10.86 1.30
CA THR A 67 -6.63 -11.76 0.14
C THR A 67 -7.66 -11.43 -0.94
N TYR A 68 -7.44 -11.97 -2.13
CA TYR A 68 -8.31 -11.90 -3.29
C TYR A 68 -8.72 -13.32 -3.73
N ASP A 69 -10.02 -13.56 -3.80
CA ASP A 69 -10.60 -14.77 -4.40
C ASP A 69 -11.15 -14.45 -5.81
N PRO A 70 -10.45 -14.85 -6.89
CA PRO A 70 -10.89 -14.64 -8.26
C PRO A 70 -12.04 -15.59 -8.69
N THR A 71 -12.34 -16.62 -7.91
CA THR A 71 -13.38 -17.60 -8.23
C THR A 71 -14.74 -17.23 -7.64
N ARG A 72 -14.74 -16.25 -6.72
CA ARG A 72 -15.95 -15.75 -6.08
C ARG A 72 -16.96 -15.28 -7.14
N PHE A 73 -18.20 -15.77 -7.01
CA PHE A 73 -19.32 -15.54 -7.93
C PHE A 73 -19.17 -16.17 -9.33
N GLY A 74 -18.25 -17.12 -9.51
CA GLY A 74 -18.12 -17.90 -10.75
C GLY A 74 -17.28 -17.22 -11.83
N PRO A 75 -17.21 -17.80 -13.04
CA PRO A 75 -16.30 -17.33 -14.08
C PRO A 75 -16.68 -15.93 -14.60
N PHE A 76 -17.97 -15.60 -14.59
CA PHE A 76 -18.49 -14.33 -15.09
C PHE A 76 -18.77 -13.36 -13.94
N VAL A 77 -18.01 -12.26 -13.90
CA VAL A 77 -18.22 -11.15 -12.98
C VAL A 77 -18.39 -9.87 -13.79
N LEU A 78 -19.50 -9.16 -13.57
CA LEU A 78 -19.81 -7.90 -14.24
C LEU A 78 -18.65 -6.91 -14.11
N GLY A 79 -18.13 -6.42 -15.24
CA GLY A 79 -17.04 -5.42 -15.27
C GLY A 79 -15.62 -5.99 -15.13
N ARG A 80 -15.45 -7.29 -14.88
CA ARG A 80 -14.13 -7.94 -14.76
C ARG A 80 -13.68 -8.63 -16.06
N THR A 81 -14.57 -8.83 -17.02
CA THR A 81 -14.28 -9.57 -18.26
C THR A 81 -13.25 -8.91 -19.16
N SER A 82 -13.14 -7.58 -19.11
CA SER A 82 -12.23 -6.80 -19.96
C SER A 82 -10.97 -6.36 -19.23
N ILE A 83 -11.05 -6.16 -17.91
CA ILE A 83 -9.93 -5.75 -17.06
C ILE A 83 -9.98 -6.63 -15.81
N GLU A 84 -9.24 -7.74 -15.82
CA GLU A 84 -9.30 -8.76 -14.77
C GLU A 84 -8.83 -8.21 -13.40
N GLU A 85 -7.86 -7.31 -13.43
CA GLU A 85 -7.22 -6.68 -12.28
C GLU A 85 -8.18 -5.87 -11.43
N THR A 86 -9.33 -5.46 -11.98
CA THR A 86 -10.40 -4.78 -11.23
C THR A 86 -10.88 -5.58 -10.02
N GLY A 87 -10.73 -6.91 -10.05
CA GLY A 87 -10.91 -7.77 -8.88
C GLY A 87 -9.95 -7.42 -7.74
N VAL A 88 -8.65 -7.37 -8.00
CA VAL A 88 -7.62 -7.00 -7.01
C VAL A 88 -7.76 -5.52 -6.61
N TYR A 89 -8.10 -4.63 -7.53
CA TYR A 89 -8.32 -3.20 -7.22
C TYR A 89 -9.47 -3.00 -6.23
N SER A 90 -10.51 -3.83 -6.34
CA SER A 90 -11.61 -3.84 -5.36
C SER A 90 -11.09 -4.12 -3.94
N VAL A 91 -10.12 -5.03 -3.80
CA VAL A 91 -9.46 -5.33 -2.51
C VAL A 91 -8.64 -4.14 -2.02
N ALA A 92 -7.90 -3.46 -2.90
CA ALA A 92 -7.15 -2.25 -2.54
C ALA A 92 -8.08 -1.14 -2.01
N CYS A 93 -9.26 -0.95 -2.61
CA CYS A 93 -10.27 -0.02 -2.08
C CYS A 93 -10.76 -0.41 -0.68
N ALA A 94 -10.93 -1.71 -0.41
CA ALA A 94 -11.30 -2.20 0.92
C ALA A 94 -10.21 -1.92 1.96
N ILE A 95 -8.94 -2.12 1.59
CA ILE A 95 -7.79 -1.81 2.44
C ILE A 95 -7.73 -0.31 2.73
N GLN A 96 -7.94 0.55 1.73
CA GLN A 96 -7.91 2.00 1.95
C GLN A 96 -9.01 2.48 2.90
N ASN A 97 -10.23 1.93 2.79
CA ASN A 97 -11.30 2.21 3.75
C ASN A 97 -10.91 1.79 5.17
N LEU A 98 -10.34 0.59 5.33
CA LEU A 98 -9.85 0.09 6.62
C LEU A 98 -8.79 1.04 7.19
N TRP A 99 -7.86 1.51 6.36
CA TRP A 99 -6.78 2.40 6.77
C TRP A 99 -7.30 3.75 7.27
N LEU A 100 -8.24 4.36 6.56
CA LEU A 100 -8.85 5.63 6.95
C LEU A 100 -9.69 5.48 8.23
N ALA A 101 -10.46 4.40 8.34
CA ALA A 101 -11.23 4.11 9.55
C ALA A 101 -10.31 3.89 10.77
N ALA A 102 -9.26 3.09 10.62
CA ALA A 102 -8.26 2.88 11.66
C ALA A 102 -7.64 4.20 12.12
N ARG A 103 -7.30 5.10 11.18
CA ARG A 103 -6.77 6.43 11.52
C ARG A 103 -7.74 7.27 12.35
N ALA A 104 -9.04 7.21 12.06
CA ALA A 104 -10.06 7.92 12.84
C ALA A 104 -10.20 7.33 14.26
N GLU A 105 -9.99 6.03 14.40
CA GLU A 105 -10.03 5.30 15.67
C GLU A 105 -8.69 5.32 16.45
N GLY A 106 -7.70 6.11 16.01
CA GLY A 106 -6.38 6.17 16.67
C GLY A 106 -5.52 4.91 16.50
N VAL A 107 -5.86 4.06 15.53
CA VAL A 107 -5.13 2.83 15.19
C VAL A 107 -4.18 3.10 14.02
N GLY A 108 -2.90 2.86 14.23
CA GLY A 108 -1.91 2.83 13.16
C GLY A 108 -2.06 1.58 12.30
N VAL A 109 -1.85 1.75 11.00
CA VAL A 109 -1.81 0.64 10.03
C VAL A 109 -0.56 0.79 9.17
N GLY A 110 0.20 -0.28 9.02
CA GLY A 110 1.35 -0.37 8.13
C GLY A 110 1.22 -1.55 7.17
N TRP A 111 1.43 -1.31 5.87
CA TRP A 111 1.45 -2.37 4.86
C TRP A 111 2.87 -2.90 4.70
N VAL A 112 3.04 -4.22 4.82
CA VAL A 112 4.30 -4.92 4.55
C VAL A 112 4.16 -5.70 3.24
N SER A 113 4.96 -5.35 2.24
CA SER A 113 4.95 -5.98 0.91
C SER A 113 6.30 -6.59 0.51
N ILE A 114 7.32 -6.49 1.37
CA ILE A 114 8.60 -7.18 1.20
C ILE A 114 8.42 -8.59 1.77
N LEU A 115 7.62 -9.40 1.09
CA LEU A 115 7.18 -10.73 1.49
C LEU A 115 7.00 -11.57 0.22
N ALA A 116 7.27 -12.88 0.31
CA ALA A 116 6.93 -13.80 -0.76
C ALA A 116 5.48 -14.26 -0.59
N ASN A 117 4.67 -14.14 -1.64
CA ASN A 117 3.27 -14.58 -1.59
C ASN A 117 3.18 -16.10 -1.36
N GLU A 118 4.11 -16.87 -1.93
CA GLU A 118 4.19 -18.32 -1.76
C GLU A 118 4.43 -18.71 -0.29
N ASP A 119 5.14 -17.89 0.47
CA ASP A 119 5.33 -18.11 1.91
C ASP A 119 4.03 -17.84 2.66
N LEU A 120 3.33 -16.73 2.35
CA LEU A 120 2.04 -16.40 2.97
C LEU A 120 0.99 -17.47 2.69
N GLU A 121 0.92 -17.96 1.45
CA GLU A 121 0.04 -19.05 1.03
C GLU A 121 0.25 -20.31 1.87
N LYS A 122 1.51 -20.72 2.08
CA LYS A 122 1.85 -21.90 2.90
C LYS A 122 1.61 -21.65 4.39
N ILE A 123 2.02 -20.51 4.91
CA ILE A 123 1.93 -20.16 6.33
C ILE A 123 0.48 -20.13 6.79
N LEU A 124 -0.41 -19.59 5.95
CA LEU A 124 -1.83 -19.37 6.22
C LEU A 124 -2.74 -20.44 5.61
N ALA A 125 -2.16 -21.47 4.98
CA ALA A 125 -2.88 -22.56 4.32
C ALA A 125 -3.96 -22.07 3.33
N LEU A 126 -3.59 -21.12 2.47
CA LEU A 126 -4.52 -20.56 1.50
C LEU A 126 -4.86 -21.59 0.41
N PRO A 127 -6.13 -21.65 -0.04
CA PRO A 127 -6.48 -22.42 -1.23
C PRO A 127 -5.72 -21.92 -2.47
N PRO A 128 -5.40 -22.77 -3.46
CA PRO A 128 -4.56 -22.39 -4.61
C PRO A 128 -5.08 -21.22 -5.46
N HIS A 129 -6.38 -20.93 -5.41
CA HIS A 129 -6.98 -19.83 -6.15
C HIS A 129 -6.96 -18.50 -5.38
N VAL A 130 -6.76 -18.52 -4.06
CA VAL A 130 -6.79 -17.33 -3.21
C VAL A 130 -5.40 -16.72 -3.14
N LYS A 131 -5.29 -15.44 -3.50
CA LYS A 131 -4.01 -14.73 -3.55
C LYS A 131 -3.90 -13.71 -2.42
N PRO A 132 -2.78 -13.65 -1.69
CA PRO A 132 -2.49 -12.50 -0.82
C PRO A 132 -2.42 -11.21 -1.63
N VAL A 133 -3.08 -10.15 -1.14
CA VAL A 133 -2.99 -8.79 -1.68
C VAL A 133 -2.19 -7.89 -0.75
N ALA A 134 -2.43 -7.98 0.56
CA ALA A 134 -1.75 -7.15 1.55
C ALA A 134 -1.49 -7.91 2.85
N TYR A 135 -0.36 -7.63 3.50
CA TYR A 135 -0.13 -7.99 4.89
C TYR A 135 -0.05 -6.71 5.73
N LEU A 136 -1.03 -6.51 6.59
CA LEU A 136 -1.18 -5.28 7.38
C LEU A 136 -0.77 -5.52 8.83
N CYS A 137 -0.08 -4.54 9.42
CA CYS A 137 0.28 -4.49 10.83
C CYS A 137 -0.57 -3.40 11.50
N LEU A 138 -1.34 -3.74 12.52
CA LEU A 138 -2.25 -2.81 13.20
C LEU A 138 -1.95 -2.73 14.70
N GLY A 139 -2.06 -1.52 15.26
CA GLY A 139 -1.94 -1.28 16.70
C GLY A 139 -2.24 0.17 17.05
N TYR A 140 -2.62 0.42 18.30
CA TYR A 140 -2.73 1.78 18.78
C TYR A 140 -1.37 2.47 18.77
N VAL A 141 -1.37 3.76 18.42
CA VAL A 141 -0.16 4.58 18.37
C VAL A 141 -0.29 5.75 19.33
N SER A 142 0.83 6.18 19.91
CA SER A 142 0.89 7.38 20.74
C SER A 142 0.82 8.66 19.90
N GLU A 143 1.33 8.62 18.68
CA GLU A 143 1.37 9.75 17.77
C GLU A 143 1.34 9.28 16.30
N PHE A 144 0.93 10.18 15.42
CA PHE A 144 1.04 10.02 13.98
C PHE A 144 2.01 11.07 13.45
N ALA A 145 2.95 10.66 12.60
CA ALA A 145 3.87 11.60 11.97
C ALA A 145 3.12 12.58 11.04
N GLU A 146 3.56 13.84 11.02
CA GLU A 146 2.99 14.89 10.16
C GLU A 146 3.33 14.69 8.68
N LYS A 147 4.44 14.00 8.39
CA LYS A 147 4.94 13.70 7.04
C LYS A 147 5.28 12.21 6.92
N PRO A 148 5.23 11.63 5.70
CA PRO A 148 5.65 10.25 5.48
C PRO A 148 7.09 10.01 5.92
N ASP A 149 7.34 8.85 6.52
CA ASP A 149 8.68 8.51 7.00
C ASP A 149 9.72 8.50 5.88
N LEU A 150 9.37 7.97 4.70
CA LEU A 150 10.26 7.94 3.54
C LEU A 150 10.63 9.33 3.02
N GLU A 151 9.73 10.31 3.16
CA GLU A 151 10.01 11.71 2.84
C GLU A 151 10.96 12.31 3.89
N ARG A 152 10.68 12.08 5.18
CA ARG A 152 11.51 12.56 6.30
C ARG A 152 12.93 11.97 6.29
N THR A 153 13.10 10.72 5.86
CA THR A 153 14.40 10.07 5.72
C THR A 153 15.09 10.36 4.38
N GLY A 154 14.49 11.22 3.54
CA GLY A 154 15.04 11.63 2.25
C GLY A 154 15.15 10.50 1.23
N TRP A 155 14.28 9.48 1.29
CA TRP A 155 14.26 8.39 0.31
C TRP A 155 13.79 8.86 -1.06
N LEU A 156 12.64 9.56 -1.08
CA LEU A 156 12.06 10.28 -2.21
C LEU A 156 11.26 11.48 -1.72
N PRO A 157 11.26 12.61 -2.44
CA PRO A 157 10.39 13.75 -2.13
C PRO A 157 8.95 13.50 -2.57
N ARG A 158 8.01 14.26 -2.00
CA ARG A 158 6.64 14.35 -2.50
C ARG A 158 6.64 14.95 -3.91
N MET A 159 5.94 14.32 -4.86
CA MET A 159 5.68 14.91 -6.18
C MET A 159 4.70 16.08 -6.08
N ASP A 160 4.83 17.07 -6.97
CA ASP A 160 3.82 18.12 -7.09
C ASP A 160 2.56 17.56 -7.76
N LEU A 161 1.39 18.06 -7.36
CA LEU A 161 0.11 17.63 -7.94
C LEU A 161 0.05 17.99 -9.42
N ALA A 162 0.63 19.13 -9.80
CA ALA A 162 0.66 19.58 -11.19
C ALA A 162 1.41 18.61 -12.12
N ASP A 163 2.39 17.86 -11.60
CA ASP A 163 3.21 16.93 -12.39
C ASP A 163 2.48 15.61 -12.72
N VAL A 164 1.39 15.31 -12.01
CA VAL A 164 0.63 14.06 -12.16
C VAL A 164 -0.77 14.26 -12.73
N VAL A 165 -1.14 15.50 -13.07
CA VAL A 165 -2.43 15.84 -13.68
C VAL A 165 -2.22 16.18 -15.15
N CYS A 166 -2.68 15.28 -16.02
CA CYS A 166 -2.77 15.50 -17.46
C CYS A 166 -4.20 15.90 -17.86
N TYR A 167 -4.32 16.63 -18.95
CA TYR A 167 -5.59 17.11 -19.50
C TYR A 167 -5.83 16.48 -20.87
N GLU A 168 -6.94 15.76 -21.02
CA GLU A 168 -7.36 15.04 -22.23
C GLU A 168 -6.42 13.90 -22.68
N GLN A 169 -5.11 14.15 -22.73
CA GLN A 169 -4.09 13.26 -23.26
C GLN A 169 -2.86 13.22 -22.34
N TRP A 170 -2.15 12.09 -22.37
CA TRP A 170 -0.91 11.92 -21.62
C TRP A 170 0.14 12.97 -22.04
N GLY A 171 0.76 13.63 -21.06
CA GLY A 171 1.80 14.62 -21.30
C GLY A 171 1.29 16.05 -21.54
N VAL A 172 -0.02 16.28 -21.57
CA VAL A 172 -0.59 17.61 -21.67
C VAL A 172 -0.88 18.13 -20.26
N TYR A 173 0.05 18.91 -19.70
CA TYR A 173 -0.02 19.41 -18.32
C TYR A 173 -0.61 20.82 -18.18
N ARG A 174 -0.96 21.46 -19.30
CA ARG A 174 -1.62 22.77 -19.30
C ARG A 174 -2.53 22.87 -20.51
N LEU A 175 -3.77 23.29 -20.25
CA LEU A 175 -4.76 23.62 -21.27
C LEU A 175 -5.51 24.87 -20.81
N GLU A 176 -5.60 25.89 -21.68
CA GLU A 176 -6.20 27.19 -21.34
C GLU A 176 -7.68 27.09 -20.96
N SER A 177 -8.42 26.19 -21.62
CA SER A 177 -9.82 25.88 -21.32
C SER A 177 -10.03 25.38 -19.87
N TRP A 178 -8.97 24.90 -19.22
CA TRP A 178 -8.97 24.38 -17.85
C TRP A 178 -8.26 25.33 -16.86
N SER A 179 -8.13 26.62 -17.19
CA SER A 179 -7.43 27.63 -16.39
C SER A 179 -7.91 27.75 -14.93
N ALA A 180 -9.19 27.52 -14.66
CA ALA A 180 -9.72 27.53 -13.29
C ALA A 180 -9.16 26.37 -12.44
N LEU A 181 -9.06 25.16 -13.01
CA LEU A 181 -8.52 23.99 -12.32
C LEU A 181 -7.01 24.13 -12.12
N SER A 182 -6.28 24.59 -13.12
CA SER A 182 -4.84 24.82 -13.00
C SER A 182 -4.51 25.88 -11.95
N THR A 183 -5.32 26.94 -11.85
CA THR A 183 -5.19 27.96 -10.79
C THR A 183 -5.46 27.37 -9.40
N ALA A 184 -6.49 26.54 -9.24
CA ALA A 184 -6.80 25.90 -7.96
C ALA A 184 -5.67 24.97 -7.49
N MET A 185 -5.05 24.22 -8.41
CA MET A 185 -3.92 23.35 -8.10
C MET A 185 -2.65 24.15 -7.73
N GLY A 186 -2.38 25.27 -8.40
CA GLY A 186 -1.24 26.15 -8.06
C GLY A 186 -1.31 26.71 -6.64
N LYS A 187 -2.51 27.08 -6.17
CA LYS A 187 -2.71 27.53 -4.78
C LYS A 187 -2.43 26.43 -3.75
N MET A 188 -2.70 25.17 -4.10
CA MET A 188 -2.44 24.02 -3.23
C MET A 188 -0.95 23.65 -3.15
N SER A 189 -0.14 24.00 -4.15
CA SER A 189 1.31 23.81 -4.13
C SER A 189 2.06 24.97 -3.47
N GLU A 190 1.54 26.20 -3.55
CA GLU A 190 2.12 27.39 -2.91
C GLU A 190 1.95 27.42 -1.39
N GLY A 191 0.84 26.91 -0.84
CA GLY A 191 0.60 26.80 0.61
C GLY A 191 1.57 25.90 1.39
N LYS A 192 2.61 25.35 0.73
CA LYS A 192 3.71 24.61 1.37
C LYS A 192 5.01 25.43 1.53
N ARG A 193 5.12 26.62 0.93
CA ARG A 193 6.33 27.45 1.03
C ARG A 193 6.33 28.40 2.23
N GLU A 194 5.16 28.73 2.77
CA GLU A 194 5.04 29.72 3.86
C GLU A 194 5.32 29.15 5.26
N ASP A 195 5.23 27.83 5.47
CA ASP A 195 5.47 27.19 6.79
C ASP A 195 6.96 26.84 7.07
N ASN A 196 7.89 27.36 6.27
CA ASN A 196 9.33 27.08 6.39
C ASN A 196 10.17 28.33 6.70
N MET A 197 9.57 29.36 7.34
CA MET A 197 10.28 30.56 7.78
C MET A 197 10.24 30.76 9.29
#